data_AF-A0A6I9P485-F1
#
_entry.id   AF-A0A6I9P485-F1
#
_cell.length_a   1.000
_cell.length_b   1.000
_cell.length_c   1.000
_cell.angle_alpha   90.00
_cell.angle_beta   90.00
_cell.angle_gamma   90.00
#
_symmetry.space_group_name_H-M   'P 1'
#
loop_
_entity.id
_entity.type
_entity.pdbx_description
1 polymer ?
#
loop_
_entity_poly.entity_id
_entity_poly.type
_entity_poly.pdbx_seq_one_letter_code
_entity_poly.pdbx_strand_id
1 'polypeptide(L)'
;MRVKCHSEECNLAYVTRQFTLTHTQRGEERKVTHLQYVAWPDHGVPDDPSDFLLFISSVRERRRGEEPLMVHCSAGIGRTGVLITMETALAQLDGGQPVFPLDIVKTVRDQRAMMVQTTCQFQFVCEAILRVYKEKQEGSSAP
;
A
#
# COMPACT_ATOMS: atom_id res chain seq x y z
N MET A 1 -22.55 12.89 9.59
CA MET A 1 -22.10 11.66 8.89
C MET A 1 -22.43 10.46 9.77
N ARG A 2 -22.96 9.38 9.20
CA ARG A 2 -23.17 8.10 9.89
C ARG A 2 -22.31 7.05 9.21
N VAL A 3 -21.66 6.20 9.99
CA VAL A 3 -20.82 5.10 9.48
C VAL A 3 -21.43 3.79 9.93
N LYS A 4 -21.66 2.87 8.99
CA LYS A 4 -22.10 1.50 9.29
C LYS A 4 -21.08 0.51 8.76
N CYS A 5 -20.60 -0.39 9.62
CA CYS A 5 -19.82 -1.56 9.23
C CYS A 5 -20.76 -2.72 8.91
N HIS A 6 -20.62 -3.33 7.74
CA HIS A 6 -21.46 -4.46 7.31
C HIS A 6 -20.75 -5.79 7.45
N SER A 7 -19.43 -5.82 7.21
CA SER A 7 -18.62 -7.02 7.36
C SER A 7 -17.21 -6.67 7.80
N GLU A 8 -16.59 -7.63 8.48
CA GLU A 8 -15.18 -7.63 8.87
C GLU A 8 -14.62 -9.02 8.59
N GLU A 9 -13.57 -9.09 7.78
CA GLU A 9 -12.86 -10.31 7.42
C GLU A 9 -11.39 -10.15 7.79
N CYS A 10 -10.82 -11.13 8.48
CA CYS A 10 -9.46 -11.08 8.99
C CYS A 10 -8.63 -12.23 8.45
N ASN A 11 -7.39 -11.95 8.09
CA ASN A 11 -6.33 -12.96 7.99
C ASN A 11 -5.17 -12.58 8.95
N LEU A 12 -4.06 -13.30 8.88
CA LEU A 12 -2.91 -13.07 9.77
C LEU A 12 -2.26 -11.68 9.57
N ALA A 13 -2.36 -11.11 8.37
CA ALA A 13 -1.62 -9.92 7.97
C ALA A 13 -2.46 -8.64 7.97
N TYR A 14 -3.74 -8.72 7.62
CA TYR A 14 -4.62 -7.57 7.50
C TYR A 14 -6.11 -7.88 7.72
N VAL A 15 -6.85 -6.82 8.02
CA VAL A 15 -8.30 -6.84 8.22
C VAL A 15 -8.97 -6.05 7.09
N THR A 16 -10.01 -6.62 6.50
CA THR A 16 -10.84 -5.98 5.48
C THR A 16 -12.22 -5.68 6.05
N ARG A 17 -12.70 -4.45 5.87
CA ARG A 17 -14.03 -4.01 6.31
C ARG A 17 -14.83 -3.38 5.17
N GLN A 18 -16.13 -3.64 5.16
CA GLN A 18 -17.06 -2.99 4.25
C GLN A 18 -17.92 -1.97 5.00
N PHE A 19 -17.77 -0.70 4.66
CA PHE A 19 -18.49 0.40 5.27
C PHE A 19 -19.51 1.02 4.31
N THR A 20 -20.54 1.63 4.88
CA THR A 20 -21.34 2.66 4.22
C THR A 20 -21.29 3.93 5.04
N LEU A 21 -20.91 5.02 4.37
CA LEU A 21 -20.91 6.38 4.89
C LEU A 21 -22.18 7.06 4.40
N THR A 22 -23.05 7.51 5.31
CA THR A 22 -24.28 8.23 4.98
C THR A 22 -24.15 9.70 5.39
N HIS A 23 -24.35 10.61 4.43
CA HIS A 23 -24.41 12.05 4.67
C HIS A 23 -25.77 12.43 5.27
N THR A 24 -25.81 12.61 6.58
CA THR A 24 -27.04 12.71 7.39
C THR A 24 -27.99 13.85 6.99
N GLN A 25 -27.50 14.91 6.34
CA GLN A 25 -28.35 16.01 5.87
C GLN A 25 -28.85 15.82 4.43
N ARG A 26 -28.10 15.10 3.59
CA ARG A 26 -28.39 14.96 2.14
C ARG A 26 -28.97 13.59 1.79
N GLY A 27 -28.92 12.63 2.71
CA GLY A 27 -29.33 11.25 2.49
C GLY A 27 -28.41 10.44 1.58
N GLU A 28 -27.34 11.05 1.05
CA GLU A 28 -26.41 10.39 0.14
C GLU A 28 -25.55 9.35 0.84
N GLU A 29 -25.27 8.26 0.12
CA GLU A 29 -24.47 7.15 0.63
C GLU A 29 -23.24 6.88 -0.23
N ARG A 30 -22.13 6.56 0.44
CA ARG A 30 -20.90 6.08 -0.21
C ARG A 30 -20.46 4.78 0.42
N LYS A 31 -20.25 3.76 -0.40
CA LYS A 31 -19.63 2.49 0.02
C LYS A 31 -18.11 2.68 0.10
N VAL A 32 -17.49 2.18 1.16
CA VAL A 32 -16.05 2.25 1.38
C VAL A 32 -15.54 0.87 1.77
N THR A 33 -14.55 0.39 1.03
CA THR A 33 -13.76 -0.78 1.44
C THR A 33 -12.53 -0.30 2.18
N HIS A 34 -12.33 -0.79 3.40
CA HIS A 34 -11.22 -0.39 4.28
C HIS A 34 -10.30 -1.58 4.54
N LEU A 35 -9.01 -1.40 4.28
CA LEU A 35 -7.97 -2.41 4.48
C LEU A 35 -7.01 -1.92 5.56
N GLN A 36 -6.82 -2.71 6.61
CA GLN A 36 -5.92 -2.41 7.72
C GLN A 36 -4.83 -3.48 7.80
N TYR A 37 -3.60 -3.12 7.43
CA TYR A 37 -2.44 -3.98 7.64
C TYR A 37 -2.05 -3.98 9.12
N VAL A 38 -2.12 -5.13 9.78
CA VAL A 38 -1.90 -5.29 11.22
C VAL A 38 -0.57 -5.97 11.56
N ALA A 39 0.07 -6.64 10.59
CA ALA A 39 1.36 -7.32 10.78
C ALA A 39 2.59 -6.39 10.65
N TRP A 40 2.42 -5.07 10.73
CA TRP A 40 3.57 -4.16 10.78
C TRP A 40 4.00 -3.94 12.23
N PRO A 41 5.24 -4.31 12.62
CA PRO A 41 5.69 -4.21 14.00
C PRO A 41 5.78 -2.75 14.51
N ASP A 42 5.60 -2.56 15.81
CA ASP A 42 5.68 -1.23 16.43
C ASP A 42 7.05 -0.58 16.25
N HIS A 43 8.11 -1.39 16.27
CA HIS A 43 9.48 -0.97 16.00
C HIS A 43 10.00 -1.63 14.71
N GLY A 44 10.56 -0.81 13.80
CA GLY A 44 11.19 -1.30 12.58
C GLY A 44 10.22 -1.59 11.43
N VAL A 45 10.45 -2.71 10.77
CA VAL A 45 9.80 -3.17 9.53
C VAL A 45 9.51 -4.67 9.65
N PRO A 46 8.59 -5.24 8.87
CA PRO A 46 8.44 -6.70 8.79
C PRO A 46 9.75 -7.37 8.36
N ASP A 47 10.06 -8.53 8.95
CA ASP A 47 11.27 -9.30 8.62
C ASP A 47 11.20 -9.92 7.21
N ASP A 48 9.98 -10.27 6.77
CA ASP A 48 9.71 -10.78 5.43
C ASP A 48 8.62 -9.93 4.75
N PRO A 49 8.79 -9.55 3.46
CA PRO A 49 7.84 -8.69 2.78
C PRO A 49 6.62 -9.44 2.22
N SER A 50 6.50 -10.76 2.32
CA SER A 50 5.43 -11.53 1.64
C SER A 50 4.04 -11.05 2.03
N ASP A 51 3.76 -10.91 3.32
CA ASP A 51 2.45 -10.45 3.81
C ASP A 51 2.15 -9.01 3.36
N PHE A 52 3.17 -8.16 3.31
CA PHE A 52 3.06 -6.79 2.82
C PHE A 52 2.79 -6.76 1.31
N LEU A 53 3.44 -7.62 0.53
CA LEU A 53 3.21 -7.75 -0.91
C LEU A 53 1.80 -8.30 -1.20
N LEU A 54 1.33 -9.31 -0.45
CA LEU A 54 -0.04 -9.82 -0.52
C LEU A 54 -1.07 -8.73 -0.19
N PHE A 55 -0.78 -7.91 0.82
CA PHE A 55 -1.61 -6.75 1.16
C PHE A 55 -1.67 -5.74 0.01
N ILE A 56 -0.54 -5.40 -0.62
CA ILE A 56 -0.52 -4.49 -1.78
C ILE A 56 -1.32 -5.07 -2.94
N SER A 57 -1.16 -6.35 -3.26
CA SER A 57 -1.97 -7.01 -4.30
C SER A 57 -3.47 -6.86 -4.02
N SER A 58 -3.89 -7.08 -2.77
CA SER A 58 -5.28 -6.90 -2.35
C SER A 58 -5.79 -5.46 -2.48
N VAL A 59 -4.92 -4.47 -2.22
CA VAL A 59 -5.20 -3.04 -2.45
C VAL A 59 -5.37 -2.75 -3.94
N ARG A 60 -4.46 -3.25 -4.78
CA ARG A 60 -4.47 -3.04 -6.24
C ARG A 60 -5.70 -3.65 -6.91
N GLU A 61 -6.09 -4.86 -6.52
CA GLU A 61 -7.30 -5.55 -7.02
C GLU A 61 -8.60 -4.76 -6.74
N ARG A 62 -8.63 -4.00 -5.64
CA ARG A 62 -9.81 -3.22 -5.22
C ARG A 62 -9.80 -1.79 -5.74
N ARG A 63 -8.69 -1.32 -6.31
CA ARG A 63 -8.59 0.02 -6.89
C ARG A 63 -9.48 0.11 -8.13
N ARG A 64 -10.35 1.11 -8.17
CA ARG A 64 -11.29 1.33 -9.28
C ARG A 64 -10.98 2.64 -9.99
N GLY A 65 -10.59 2.54 -11.26
CA GLY A 65 -10.29 3.70 -12.09
C GLY A 65 -9.19 4.59 -11.50
N GLU A 66 -9.35 5.89 -11.69
CA GLU A 66 -8.37 6.91 -11.31
C GLU A 66 -8.68 7.59 -9.97
N GLU A 67 -9.64 7.06 -9.19
CA GLU A 67 -9.98 7.63 -7.89
C GLU A 67 -8.76 7.58 -6.93
N PRO A 68 -8.46 8.67 -6.20
CA PRO A 68 -7.40 8.66 -5.21
C PRO A 68 -7.66 7.65 -4.09
N LEU A 69 -6.64 6.88 -3.73
CA LEU A 69 -6.67 6.00 -2.57
C LEU A 69 -6.28 6.78 -1.31
N MET A 70 -7.12 6.73 -0.27
CA MET A 70 -6.72 7.21 1.05
C MET A 70 -5.81 6.18 1.72
N VAL A 71 -4.57 6.58 2.00
CA VAL A 71 -3.60 5.78 2.74
C VAL A 71 -3.17 6.57 3.98
N HIS A 72 -3.16 5.93 5.14
CA HIS A 72 -2.67 6.55 6.37
C HIS A 72 -1.93 5.56 7.25
N CYS A 73 -1.16 6.09 8.20
CA CYS A 73 -0.63 5.35 9.34
C CYS A 73 -0.92 6.18 10.61
N SER A 74 0.07 6.41 11.47
CA SER A 74 -0.05 7.37 12.58
C SER A 74 0.19 8.81 12.07
N ALA A 75 1.41 9.16 11.69
CA ALA A 75 1.75 10.49 11.14
C ALA A 75 1.50 10.61 9.61
N GLY A 76 1.16 9.51 8.94
CA GLY A 76 0.93 9.49 7.49
C GLY A 76 2.18 9.76 6.65
N ILE A 77 3.36 9.32 7.11
CA ILE A 77 4.64 9.57 6.42
C ILE A 77 5.55 8.32 6.34
N GLY A 78 5.74 7.56 7.43
CA GLY A 78 6.60 6.37 7.44
C GLY A 78 6.03 5.20 6.63
N ARG A 79 5.19 4.38 7.26
CA ARG A 79 4.54 3.20 6.62
C ARG A 79 3.73 3.59 5.37
N THR A 80 3.09 4.75 5.40
CA THR A 80 2.39 5.34 4.24
C THR A 80 3.33 5.55 3.06
N GLY A 81 4.52 6.13 3.30
CA GLY A 81 5.51 6.36 2.26
C GLY A 81 6.06 5.05 1.68
N VAL A 82 6.23 4.02 2.50
CA VAL A 82 6.67 2.69 2.02
C VAL A 82 5.63 2.10 1.09
N LEU A 83 4.34 2.12 1.46
CA LEU A 83 3.27 1.60 0.61
C LEU A 83 3.20 2.34 -0.73
N ILE A 84 3.22 3.68 -0.72
CA ILE A 84 3.16 4.49 -1.96
C ILE A 84 4.40 4.22 -2.83
N THR A 85 5.59 4.13 -2.22
CA THR A 85 6.84 3.85 -2.94
C THR A 85 6.80 2.48 -3.61
N MET A 86 6.34 1.45 -2.89
CA MET A 86 6.21 0.10 -3.43
C MET A 86 5.18 0.05 -4.55
N GLU A 87 4.01 0.67 -4.38
CA GLU A 87 2.97 0.69 -5.42
C GLU A 87 3.46 1.40 -6.70
N THR A 88 4.16 2.53 -6.53
CA THR A 88 4.76 3.27 -7.66
C THR A 88 5.80 2.42 -8.39
N ALA A 89 6.66 1.73 -7.65
CA ALA A 89 7.65 0.82 -8.21
C ALA A 89 7.00 -0.34 -8.97
N LEU A 90 5.94 -0.93 -8.42
CA LEU A 90 5.19 -1.99 -9.10
C LEU A 90 4.56 -1.50 -10.40
N ALA A 91 3.97 -0.31 -10.41
CA ALA A 91 3.41 0.30 -11.62
C ALA A 91 4.49 0.54 -12.69
N GLN A 92 5.68 1.00 -12.28
CA GLN A 92 6.83 1.14 -13.19
C GLN A 92 7.27 -0.22 -13.75
N LEU A 93 7.40 -1.25 -12.90
CA LEU A 93 7.75 -2.61 -13.34
C LEU A 93 6.72 -3.20 -14.30
N ASP A 94 5.43 -2.99 -14.05
CA ASP A 94 4.35 -3.44 -14.94
C ASP A 94 4.40 -2.74 -16.30
N GLY A 95 4.83 -1.47 -16.33
CA GLY A 95 5.05 -0.70 -17.55
C GLY A 95 6.42 -0.92 -18.22
N GLY A 96 7.21 -1.89 -17.76
CA GLY A 96 8.56 -2.16 -18.27
C GLY A 96 9.55 -1.01 -18.07
N GLN A 97 9.28 -0.10 -17.13
CA GLN A 97 10.13 1.04 -16.81
C GLN A 97 11.19 0.67 -15.78
N PRO A 98 12.39 1.30 -15.83
CA PRO A 98 13.38 1.15 -14.78
C PRO A 98 12.86 1.73 -13.46
N VAL A 99 13.19 1.07 -12.36
CA VAL A 99 12.79 1.50 -11.01
C VAL A 99 14.00 2.06 -10.27
N PHE A 100 13.88 3.31 -9.83
CA PHE A 100 14.88 3.99 -9.00
C PHE A 100 14.23 4.39 -7.66
N PRO A 101 14.34 3.56 -6.59
CA PRO A 101 13.61 3.79 -5.34
C PRO A 101 13.87 5.16 -4.71
N LEU A 102 15.11 5.67 -4.82
CA LEU A 102 15.47 6.98 -4.30
C LEU A 102 14.72 8.12 -5.02
N ASP A 103 14.52 8.01 -6.32
CA ASP A 103 13.85 9.06 -7.11
C ASP A 103 12.33 9.01 -6.91
N ILE A 104 11.76 7.82 -6.72
CA ILE A 104 10.38 7.67 -6.25
C ILE A 104 10.21 8.37 -4.89
N VAL A 105 11.10 8.08 -3.92
CA VAL A 105 11.03 8.67 -2.57
C VAL A 105 11.17 10.20 -2.60
N LYS A 106 12.07 10.75 -3.43
CA LYS A 106 12.17 12.20 -3.64
C LYS A 106 10.85 12.77 -4.17
N THR A 107 10.29 12.17 -5.22
CA THR A 107 9.05 12.62 -5.84
C THR A 107 7.86 12.63 -4.86
N VAL A 108 7.72 11.58 -4.04
CA VAL A 108 6.65 11.54 -3.02
C VAL A 108 6.90 12.52 -1.88
N ARG A 109 8.17 12.85 -1.58
CA ARG A 109 8.54 13.87 -0.58
C ARG A 109 8.24 15.29 -1.05
N ASP A 110 8.30 15.56 -2.34
CA ASP A 110 7.91 16.85 -2.92
C ASP A 110 6.41 17.12 -2.76
N GLN A 111 5.58 16.07 -2.68
CA GLN A 111 4.13 16.18 -2.45
C GLN A 111 3.76 16.10 -0.97
N ARG A 112 4.50 15.31 -0.17
CA ARG A 112 4.32 15.21 1.28
C ARG A 112 5.65 14.98 1.97
N ALA A 113 6.13 16.00 2.67
CA ALA A 113 7.44 15.98 3.33
C ALA A 113 7.62 14.75 4.23
N MET A 114 8.87 14.29 4.32
CA MET A 114 9.31 13.21 5.23
C MET A 114 8.71 11.81 4.96
N MET A 115 8.12 11.58 3.79
CA MET A 115 7.72 10.23 3.34
C MET A 115 8.89 9.26 3.41
N VAL A 116 8.65 8.05 3.95
CA VAL A 116 9.68 7.06 4.33
C VAL A 116 10.64 7.66 5.37
N GLN A 117 10.39 7.39 6.65
CA GLN A 117 11.00 8.12 7.76
C GLN A 117 12.36 7.58 8.20
N THR A 118 12.58 6.26 8.06
CA THR A 118 13.79 5.62 8.59
C THR A 118 14.57 4.90 7.51
N THR A 119 15.87 4.69 7.75
CA THR A 119 16.72 3.89 6.87
C THR A 119 16.22 2.46 6.73
N CYS A 120 15.75 1.83 7.83
CA CYS A 120 15.14 0.50 7.79
C CYS A 120 13.93 0.44 6.85
N GLN A 121 13.08 1.46 6.84
CA GLN A 121 11.92 1.54 5.94
C GLN A 121 12.35 1.66 4.47
N PHE A 122 13.38 2.45 4.19
CA PHE A 122 13.92 2.59 2.84
C PHE A 122 14.59 1.30 2.35
N GLN A 123 15.38 0.65 3.21
CA GLN A 123 15.99 -0.64 2.91
C GLN A 123 14.93 -1.70 2.64
N PHE A 124 13.92 -1.82 3.51
CA PHE A 124 12.82 -2.77 3.35
C PHE A 124 12.11 -2.64 2.01
N VAL A 125 11.75 -1.42 1.60
CA VAL A 125 11.08 -1.23 0.31
C VAL A 125 12.00 -1.54 -0.88
N CYS A 126 13.31 -1.26 -0.78
CA CYS A 126 14.27 -1.63 -1.82
C CYS A 126 14.38 -3.17 -1.96
N GLU A 127 14.44 -3.89 -0.85
CA GLU A 127 14.51 -5.35 -0.82
C GLU A 127 13.21 -5.97 -1.37
N ALA A 128 12.05 -5.43 -1.00
CA ALA A 128 10.76 -5.87 -1.53
C ALA A 128 10.65 -5.64 -3.05
N ILE A 129 11.09 -4.48 -3.55
CA ILE A 129 11.14 -4.20 -5.00
C ILE A 129 12.05 -5.20 -5.72
N LEU A 130 13.25 -5.45 -5.17
CA LEU A 130 14.21 -6.38 -5.77
C LEU A 130 13.67 -7.81 -5.82
N ARG A 131 12.97 -8.26 -4.78
CA ARG A 131 12.31 -9.56 -4.74
C ARG A 131 11.30 -9.71 -5.88
N VAL A 132 10.37 -8.76 -6.00
CA VAL A 132 9.35 -8.80 -7.07
C VAL A 132 9.99 -8.73 -8.46
N TYR A 133 11.04 -7.94 -8.63
CA TYR A 133 11.78 -7.87 -9.90
C TYR A 133 12.36 -9.24 -10.30
N LYS A 134 13.01 -9.95 -9.36
CA LYS A 134 13.57 -11.28 -9.60
C LYS A 134 12.51 -12.32 -9.91
N GLU A 135 11.42 -12.36 -9.13
CA GLU A 135 10.30 -13.28 -9.34
C GLU A 135 9.67 -13.11 -10.73
N LYS A 136 9.57 -11.87 -11.24
CA LYS A 136 9.10 -11.61 -12.60
C LYS A 136 10.06 -12.08 -13.69
N GLN A 137 11.38 -11.96 -13.48
CA GLN A 137 12.39 -12.45 -14.42
C GLN A 137 12.38 -13.98 -14.50
N GLU A 138 12.31 -14.65 -13.36
CA GLU A 138 12.23 -16.11 -13.27
C GLU A 138 10.94 -16.64 -13.91
N GLY A 139 9.80 -16.00 -13.65
CA GLY A 139 8.52 -16.34 -14.28
C GLY A 139 8.47 -16.11 -15.79
N SER A 140 9.26 -15.16 -16.33
CA SER A 140 9.42 -14.94 -17.77
C SER A 140 10.39 -15.92 -18.43
N SER A 141 11.14 -16.71 -17.64
CA SER A 141 12.14 -17.68 -18.11
C SER A 141 11.65 -19.14 -18.07
N ALA A 142 10.43 -19.38 -17.57
CA ALA A 142 9.77 -20.68 -17.68
C ALA A 142 9.26 -20.89 -19.13
N PRO A 143 9.49 -22.07 -19.74
CA PRO A 143 9.17 -22.36 -21.15
C PRO A 143 7.67 -22.40 -21.45
#